data_AF-A0A8H3W399-F1
#
_entry.id   AF-A0A8H3W399-F1
#
_cell.length_a   1.000
_cell.length_b   1.000
_cell.length_c   1.000
_cell.angle_alpha   90.00
_cell.angle_beta   90.00
_cell.angle_gamma   90.00
#
_symmetry.space_group_name_H-M   'P 1'
#
loop_
_entity.id
_entity.type
_entity.pdbx_description
1 polymer ?
#
loop_
_entity_poly.entity_id
_entity_poly.type
_entity_poly.pdbx_seq_one_letter_code
_entity_poly.pdbx_strand_id
1 'polypeptide(L)'
;MAATDKETIKNLAENGHIITAKEVADIDKAEKALTGNDHTVKNGLAATAQSMHDKQQTFLKMEADLKSKPESDITKDDAKELQTAEARLLGHRPPAGSAAATFQSIADKNEAAHQREDASIEGKKDSVVKTDENGSTDKKEDAPAGATPSQDEAVPAKSDASPATSDTSPPKVTDAFEKKDDATVLDATEITKKKAEIIKQMDEITKKKDEIAKKMDEVAKKKDEIANKKDEIPDSQEPGSQDSHP
;
A
#
# COMPACT_ATOMS: atom_id res chain seq x y z
N MET A 1 -0.86 19.80 -16.81
CA MET A 1 0.54 19.82 -17.31
C MET A 1 0.80 18.43 -17.86
N ALA A 2 1.21 18.28 -19.13
CA ALA A 2 1.44 16.95 -19.68
C ALA A 2 2.70 16.32 -19.06
N ALA A 3 2.63 15.05 -18.67
CA ALA A 3 3.79 14.35 -18.12
C ALA A 3 4.82 14.10 -19.23
N THR A 4 6.02 14.64 -19.04
CA THR A 4 7.11 14.65 -20.03
C THR A 4 7.87 13.34 -20.15
N ASP A 5 7.77 12.50 -19.13
CA ASP A 5 8.63 11.33 -18.92
C ASP A 5 7.88 10.24 -18.15
N LYS A 6 8.43 9.00 -18.21
CA LYS A 6 7.78 7.80 -17.67
C LYS A 6 7.84 7.71 -16.14
N GLU A 7 8.75 8.46 -15.52
CA GLU A 7 8.94 8.46 -14.06
C GLU A 7 7.90 9.39 -13.41
N THR A 8 7.69 10.58 -13.97
CA THR A 8 6.59 11.48 -13.62
C THR A 8 5.23 10.77 -13.70
N ILE A 9 4.97 9.97 -14.75
CA ILE A 9 3.71 9.20 -14.87
C ILE A 9 3.53 8.20 -13.71
N LYS A 10 4.60 7.49 -13.33
CA LYS A 10 4.59 6.56 -12.19
C LYS A 10 4.44 7.29 -10.86
N ASN A 11 5.29 8.28 -10.61
CA ASN A 11 5.32 9.07 -9.38
C ASN A 11 3.96 9.74 -9.13
N LEU A 12 3.29 10.25 -10.18
CA LEU A 12 1.91 10.75 -10.07
C LEU A 12 0.95 9.65 -9.60
N ALA A 13 0.95 8.50 -10.25
CA ALA A 13 0.07 7.38 -9.91
C ALA A 13 0.33 6.79 -8.50
N GLU A 14 1.59 6.74 -8.08
CA GLU A 14 2.04 6.28 -6.76
C GLU A 14 1.69 7.29 -5.64
N ASN A 15 1.71 8.60 -5.95
CA ASN A 15 1.19 9.65 -5.05
C ASN A 15 -0.34 9.81 -5.12
N GLY A 16 -1.06 8.85 -5.72
CA GLY A 16 -2.53 8.81 -5.72
C GLY A 16 -3.22 9.69 -6.77
N HIS A 17 -2.49 10.30 -7.72
CA HIS A 17 -3.11 10.97 -8.86
C HIS A 17 -3.72 9.93 -9.81
N ILE A 18 -5.05 9.94 -9.93
CA ILE A 18 -5.76 9.05 -10.87
C ILE A 18 -5.52 9.57 -12.28
N ILE A 19 -4.76 8.82 -13.07
CA ILE A 19 -4.57 9.09 -14.49
C ILE A 19 -5.92 8.81 -15.18
N THR A 20 -6.49 9.83 -15.81
CA THR A 20 -7.75 9.71 -16.56
C THR A 20 -7.52 9.26 -18.00
N ALA A 21 -8.51 8.62 -18.62
CA ALA A 21 -8.47 8.26 -20.04
C ALA A 21 -8.22 9.50 -20.96
N LYS A 22 -8.62 10.70 -20.52
CA LYS A 22 -8.28 11.96 -21.22
C LYS A 22 -6.78 12.25 -21.17
N GLU A 23 -6.14 12.12 -20.02
CA GLU A 23 -4.69 12.31 -19.89
C GLU A 23 -3.92 11.27 -20.68
N VAL A 24 -4.35 9.99 -20.68
CA VAL A 24 -3.73 8.96 -21.55
C VAL A 24 -3.83 9.36 -23.02
N ALA A 25 -5.00 9.80 -23.49
CA ALA A 25 -5.20 10.23 -24.88
C ALA A 25 -4.44 11.51 -25.26
N ASP A 26 -4.21 12.42 -24.31
CA ASP A 26 -3.42 13.64 -24.54
C ASP A 26 -1.90 13.36 -24.46
N ILE A 27 -1.46 12.38 -23.65
CA ILE A 27 -0.09 11.83 -23.66
C ILE A 27 0.19 11.07 -24.97
N ASP A 28 -0.75 10.28 -25.49
CA ASP A 28 -0.63 9.60 -26.78
C ASP A 28 -0.40 10.58 -27.94
N LYS A 29 -1.21 11.64 -28.02
CA LYS A 29 -1.01 12.72 -29.01
C LYS A 29 0.36 13.38 -28.86
N ALA A 30 0.83 13.61 -27.64
CA ALA A 30 2.13 14.22 -27.38
C ALA A 30 3.29 13.29 -27.77
N GLU A 31 3.23 11.99 -27.46
CA GLU A 31 4.25 11.01 -27.87
C GLU A 31 4.29 10.84 -29.39
N LYS A 32 3.14 10.81 -30.06
CA LYS A 32 3.07 10.74 -31.53
C LYS A 32 3.64 12.00 -32.19
N ALA A 33 3.28 13.19 -31.69
CA ALA A 33 3.83 14.45 -32.18
C ALA A 33 5.35 14.59 -31.95
N LEU A 34 5.88 14.02 -30.86
CA LEU A 34 7.31 14.05 -30.54
C LEU A 34 8.13 12.98 -31.31
N THR A 35 7.56 11.80 -31.53
CA THR A 35 8.28 10.67 -32.17
C THR A 35 8.07 10.58 -33.68
N GLY A 36 7.06 11.26 -34.23
CA GLY A 36 6.68 11.16 -35.64
C GLY A 36 5.98 9.85 -36.02
N ASN A 37 5.73 8.95 -35.05
CA ASN A 37 5.02 7.69 -35.27
C ASN A 37 3.51 7.88 -35.08
N ASP A 38 2.70 7.25 -35.93
CA ASP A 38 1.23 7.22 -35.78
C ASP A 38 0.74 6.13 -34.80
N HIS A 39 1.63 5.21 -34.40
CA HIS A 39 1.33 4.08 -33.51
C HIS A 39 1.93 4.30 -32.11
N THR A 40 1.27 3.74 -31.08
CA THR A 40 1.78 3.73 -29.70
C THR A 40 3.12 2.99 -29.61
N VAL A 41 4.15 3.65 -29.10
CA VAL A 41 5.49 3.05 -28.95
C VAL A 41 5.47 1.98 -27.86
N LYS A 42 6.02 0.79 -28.12
CA LYS A 42 6.14 -0.28 -27.11
C LYS A 42 7.03 0.20 -25.96
N ASN A 43 6.55 0.07 -24.73
CA ASN A 43 7.15 0.65 -23.52
C ASN A 43 7.31 2.20 -23.58
N GLY A 44 6.53 2.89 -24.42
CA GLY A 44 6.48 4.34 -24.56
C GLY A 44 5.79 5.06 -23.38
N LEU A 45 5.64 6.38 -23.50
CA LEU A 45 4.91 7.23 -22.55
C LEU A 45 3.43 6.87 -22.52
N ALA A 46 2.78 6.78 -23.69
CA ALA A 46 1.37 6.43 -23.81
C ALA A 46 1.10 5.00 -23.31
N ALA A 47 1.97 4.05 -23.64
CA ALA A 47 1.90 2.69 -23.13
C ALA A 47 2.08 2.61 -21.61
N THR A 48 2.93 3.48 -21.02
CA THR A 48 3.08 3.59 -19.56
C THR A 48 1.82 4.20 -18.93
N ALA A 49 1.30 5.30 -19.49
CA ALA A 49 0.09 5.97 -19.01
C ALA A 49 -1.13 5.04 -19.04
N GLN A 50 -1.35 4.33 -20.16
CA GLN A 50 -2.41 3.32 -20.30
C GLN A 50 -2.25 2.19 -19.27
N SER A 51 -1.04 1.63 -19.12
CA SER A 51 -0.81 0.57 -18.14
C SER A 51 -1.07 1.02 -16.69
N MET A 52 -0.69 2.24 -16.32
CA MET A 52 -0.95 2.79 -14.99
C MET A 52 -2.44 3.12 -14.78
N HIS A 53 -3.12 3.69 -15.78
CA HIS A 53 -4.58 3.87 -15.80
C HIS A 53 -5.30 2.54 -15.54
N ASP A 54 -4.97 1.48 -16.28
CA ASP A 54 -5.68 0.19 -16.19
C ASP A 54 -5.42 -0.52 -14.84
N LYS A 55 -4.21 -0.39 -14.28
CA LYS A 55 -3.90 -0.82 -12.91
C LYS A 55 -4.72 -0.04 -11.87
N GLN A 56 -4.80 1.29 -12.00
CA GLN A 56 -5.59 2.14 -11.09
C GLN A 56 -7.07 1.79 -11.17
N GLN A 57 -7.65 1.66 -12.36
CA GLN A 57 -9.05 1.24 -12.54
C GLN A 57 -9.31 -0.16 -11.95
N THR A 58 -8.39 -1.12 -12.13
CA THR A 58 -8.49 -2.46 -11.53
C THR A 58 -8.51 -2.40 -10.00
N PHE A 59 -7.55 -1.67 -9.40
CA PHE A 59 -7.46 -1.49 -7.95
C PHE A 59 -8.66 -0.75 -7.38
N LEU A 60 -9.04 0.40 -7.95
CA LEU A 60 -10.19 1.19 -7.51
C LEU A 60 -11.50 0.43 -7.62
N LYS A 61 -11.67 -0.41 -8.66
CA LYS A 61 -12.84 -1.29 -8.77
C LYS A 61 -12.85 -2.33 -7.64
N MET A 62 -11.76 -3.07 -7.44
CA MET A 62 -11.66 -4.04 -6.34
C MET A 62 -11.90 -3.38 -4.98
N GLU A 63 -11.35 -2.19 -4.75
CA GLU A 63 -11.55 -1.45 -3.51
C GLU A 63 -13.02 -1.00 -3.33
N ALA A 64 -13.69 -0.58 -4.40
CA ALA A 64 -15.11 -0.22 -4.37
C ALA A 64 -16.03 -1.44 -4.18
N ASP A 65 -15.76 -2.54 -4.89
CA ASP A 65 -16.47 -3.82 -4.75
C ASP A 65 -16.36 -4.31 -3.28
N LEU A 66 -15.19 -4.21 -2.66
CA LEU A 66 -14.97 -4.57 -1.25
C LEU A 66 -15.57 -3.58 -0.24
N LYS A 67 -15.55 -2.26 -0.53
CA LYS A 67 -16.27 -1.24 0.28
C LYS A 67 -17.80 -1.39 0.22
N SER A 68 -18.33 -2.16 -0.74
CA SER A 68 -19.76 -2.46 -0.84
C SER A 68 -20.20 -3.69 -0.04
N LYS A 69 -19.26 -4.56 0.36
CA LYS A 69 -19.51 -5.68 1.27
C LYS A 69 -19.64 -5.19 2.72
N PRO A 70 -20.45 -5.82 3.58
CA PRO A 70 -20.38 -5.59 5.03
C PRO A 70 -19.03 -6.09 5.57
N GLU A 71 -18.54 -5.49 6.66
CA GLU A 71 -17.19 -5.79 7.17
C GLU A 71 -16.98 -7.29 7.52
N SER A 72 -18.03 -7.98 7.97
CA SER A 72 -18.03 -9.42 8.30
C SER A 72 -17.67 -10.33 7.12
N ASP A 73 -18.04 -9.93 5.90
CA ASP A 73 -18.02 -10.79 4.72
C ASP A 73 -16.71 -10.62 3.92
N ILE A 74 -15.78 -9.81 4.45
CA ILE A 74 -14.46 -9.57 3.87
C ILE A 74 -13.56 -10.75 4.23
N THR A 75 -13.18 -11.54 3.21
CA THR A 75 -12.34 -12.72 3.36
C THR A 75 -10.84 -12.42 3.25
N LYS A 76 -9.99 -13.39 3.62
CA LYS A 76 -8.53 -13.28 3.41
C LYS A 76 -8.15 -13.28 1.94
N ASP A 77 -8.87 -14.00 1.07
CA ASP A 77 -8.59 -14.00 -0.36
C ASP A 77 -9.04 -12.69 -1.03
N ASP A 78 -10.16 -12.09 -0.61
CA ASP A 78 -10.55 -10.72 -0.99
C ASP A 78 -9.44 -9.70 -0.70
N ALA A 79 -8.94 -9.68 0.54
CA ALA A 79 -7.89 -8.77 0.97
C ALA A 79 -6.58 -8.98 0.19
N LYS A 80 -6.25 -10.24 -0.11
CA LYS A 80 -5.06 -10.66 -0.86
C LYS A 80 -5.16 -10.36 -2.36
N GLU A 81 -6.33 -10.42 -2.97
CA GLU A 81 -6.55 -9.93 -4.34
C GLU A 81 -6.32 -8.42 -4.42
N LEU A 82 -6.92 -7.65 -3.50
CA LEU A 82 -6.69 -6.21 -3.42
C LEU A 82 -5.21 -5.88 -3.16
N GLN A 83 -4.54 -6.61 -2.25
CA GLN A 83 -3.10 -6.48 -2.00
C GLN A 83 -2.28 -6.74 -3.29
N THR A 84 -2.70 -7.70 -4.10
CA THR A 84 -2.02 -8.04 -5.36
C THR A 84 -2.28 -6.98 -6.44
N ALA A 85 -3.47 -6.36 -6.47
CA ALA A 85 -3.77 -5.23 -7.35
C ALA A 85 -2.95 -3.99 -6.96
N GLU A 86 -2.92 -3.64 -5.67
CA GLU A 86 -2.11 -2.53 -5.13
C GLU A 86 -0.61 -2.77 -5.35
N ALA A 87 -0.12 -4.01 -5.20
CA ALA A 87 1.26 -4.38 -5.52
C ALA A 87 1.60 -4.23 -7.01
N ARG A 88 0.67 -4.55 -7.91
CA ARG A 88 0.83 -4.37 -9.36
C ARG A 88 0.79 -2.88 -9.76
N LEU A 89 0.07 -2.06 -9.02
CA LEU A 89 0.05 -0.60 -9.17
C LEU A 89 1.40 0.00 -8.77
N LEU A 90 1.80 -0.19 -7.51
CA LEU A 90 3.02 0.39 -6.92
C LEU A 90 4.33 -0.27 -7.40
N GLY A 91 4.28 -1.48 -7.95
CA GLY A 91 5.47 -2.27 -8.31
C GLY A 91 6.23 -2.86 -7.13
N HIS A 92 5.79 -2.61 -5.90
CA HIS A 92 6.35 -3.16 -4.65
C HIS A 92 5.22 -3.62 -3.71
N ARG A 93 5.56 -4.27 -2.59
CA ARG A 93 4.55 -4.66 -1.58
C ARG A 93 3.82 -3.40 -1.05
N PRO A 94 2.49 -3.42 -0.87
CA PRO A 94 1.77 -2.28 -0.30
C PRO A 94 2.29 -1.89 1.09
N PRO A 95 2.33 -0.59 1.41
CA PRO A 95 2.81 -0.10 2.71
C PRO A 95 1.83 -0.41 3.85
N ALA A 96 2.31 -0.32 5.09
CA ALA A 96 1.42 -0.34 6.25
C ALA A 96 0.49 0.88 6.22
N GLY A 97 -0.80 0.67 6.52
CA GLY A 97 -1.84 1.71 6.41
C GLY A 97 -2.40 1.94 5.01
N SER A 98 -2.04 1.12 4.02
CA SER A 98 -2.69 1.13 2.70
C SER A 98 -4.13 0.60 2.76
N ALA A 99 -4.86 0.70 1.64
CA ALA A 99 -6.18 0.10 1.53
C ALA A 99 -6.11 -1.42 1.76
N ALA A 100 -5.24 -2.14 1.06
CA ALA A 100 -5.10 -3.59 1.25
C ALA A 100 -4.63 -3.97 2.66
N ALA A 101 -3.76 -3.18 3.30
CA ALA A 101 -3.38 -3.40 4.69
C ALA A 101 -4.58 -3.26 5.65
N THR A 102 -5.52 -2.35 5.34
CA THR A 102 -6.76 -2.16 6.09
C THR A 102 -7.71 -3.34 5.89
N PHE A 103 -7.95 -3.76 4.65
CA PHE A 103 -8.80 -4.90 4.32
C PHE A 103 -8.27 -6.22 4.91
N GLN A 104 -6.95 -6.46 4.88
CA GLN A 104 -6.34 -7.62 5.54
C GLN A 104 -6.58 -7.58 7.06
N SER A 105 -6.44 -6.41 7.69
CA SER A 105 -6.75 -6.25 9.12
C SER A 105 -8.22 -6.47 9.46
N ILE A 106 -9.16 -6.34 8.50
CA ILE A 106 -10.57 -6.69 8.73
C ILE A 106 -10.74 -8.21 8.57
N ALA A 107 -10.24 -8.81 7.49
CA ALA A 107 -10.28 -10.26 7.27
C ALA A 107 -9.67 -11.07 8.42
N ASP A 108 -8.54 -10.62 8.98
CA ASP A 108 -7.88 -11.27 10.12
C ASP A 108 -8.73 -11.18 11.41
N LYS A 109 -9.52 -10.11 11.58
CA LYS A 109 -10.47 -9.98 12.71
C LYS A 109 -11.68 -10.90 12.52
N ASN A 110 -12.20 -11.02 11.30
CA ASN A 110 -13.34 -11.88 10.97
C ASN A 110 -12.99 -13.36 11.23
N GLU A 111 -11.83 -13.82 10.74
CA GLU A 111 -11.37 -15.18 11.00
C GLU A 111 -11.17 -15.44 12.51
N ALA A 112 -10.58 -14.49 13.23
CA ALA A 112 -10.42 -14.57 14.68
C ALA A 112 -11.75 -14.46 15.46
N ALA A 113 -12.82 -13.94 14.86
CA ALA A 113 -14.17 -13.95 15.43
C ALA A 113 -14.82 -15.34 15.25
N HIS A 114 -14.80 -15.89 14.03
CA HIS A 114 -15.32 -17.24 13.76
C HIS A 114 -14.64 -18.30 14.63
N GLN A 115 -13.30 -18.30 14.72
CA GLN A 115 -12.55 -19.20 15.58
C GLN A 115 -12.94 -19.11 17.07
N ARG A 116 -13.44 -17.96 17.54
CA ARG A 116 -13.94 -17.79 18.92
C ARG A 116 -15.38 -18.27 19.10
N GLU A 117 -16.22 -18.13 18.08
CA GLU A 117 -17.58 -18.69 18.10
C GLU A 117 -17.53 -20.23 18.10
N ASP A 118 -16.72 -20.84 17.24
CA ASP A 118 -16.48 -22.28 17.20
C ASP A 118 -15.96 -22.80 18.55
N ALA A 119 -14.90 -22.19 19.09
CA ALA A 119 -14.33 -22.55 20.40
C ALA A 119 -15.33 -22.35 21.56
N SER A 120 -16.22 -21.36 21.47
CA SER A 120 -17.27 -21.13 22.47
C SER A 120 -18.42 -22.13 22.42
N ILE A 121 -18.57 -22.89 21.33
CA ILE A 121 -19.53 -24.00 21.21
C ILE A 121 -18.91 -25.30 21.77
N GLU A 122 -17.63 -25.54 21.52
CA GLU A 122 -16.94 -26.77 21.92
C GLU A 122 -16.64 -26.85 23.43
N GLY A 123 -16.48 -25.70 24.11
CA GLY A 123 -16.24 -25.58 25.56
C GLY A 123 -17.36 -26.09 26.51
N LYS A 124 -18.26 -26.95 26.01
CA LYS A 124 -19.37 -27.57 26.76
C LYS A 124 -19.35 -29.10 26.78
N LYS A 125 -18.27 -29.74 26.29
CA LYS A 125 -18.08 -31.19 26.37
C LYS A 125 -16.79 -31.59 27.07
N ASP A 126 -16.99 -32.40 28.11
CA ASP A 126 -16.13 -33.52 28.48
C ASP A 126 -14.68 -33.22 28.87
N SER A 127 -14.55 -32.61 30.05
CA SER A 127 -13.42 -32.92 30.92
C SER A 127 -13.44 -34.40 31.32
N VAL A 128 -12.62 -35.26 30.71
CA VAL A 128 -11.94 -36.43 31.33
C VAL A 128 -11.12 -37.22 30.29
N VAL A 129 -9.79 -37.23 30.48
CA VAL A 129 -8.84 -38.37 30.43
C VAL A 129 -7.42 -37.77 30.34
N LYS A 130 -6.52 -38.24 31.21
CA LYS A 130 -5.06 -38.14 31.01
C LYS A 130 -4.55 -39.49 30.53
N THR A 131 -3.59 -39.48 29.61
CA THR A 131 -2.52 -40.50 29.55
C THR A 131 -1.30 -39.87 28.89
N ASP A 132 -0.13 -40.17 29.44
CA ASP A 132 1.17 -39.62 29.07
C ASP A 132 1.95 -40.59 28.13
N GLU A 133 3.18 -40.21 27.75
CA GLU A 133 4.23 -41.03 27.11
C GLU A 133 4.09 -41.44 25.62
N ASN A 134 5.14 -41.79 24.85
CA ASN A 134 6.54 -41.31 24.74
C ASN A 134 7.19 -41.96 23.46
N GLY A 135 8.30 -41.42 22.94
CA GLY A 135 9.12 -41.99 21.82
C GLY A 135 9.05 -41.16 20.52
N SER A 136 10.13 -40.65 19.91
CA SER A 136 11.39 -41.28 19.43
C SER A 136 11.18 -42.09 18.13
N THR A 137 11.96 -42.00 17.04
CA THR A 137 13.43 -41.78 16.92
C THR A 137 13.88 -40.92 15.72
N ASP A 138 15.01 -40.22 15.90
CA ASP A 138 16.16 -40.01 14.98
C ASP A 138 16.08 -39.53 13.50
N LYS A 139 16.86 -38.46 13.24
CA LYS A 139 17.82 -38.24 12.12
C LYS A 139 17.35 -38.28 10.65
N LYS A 140 17.64 -37.18 9.93
CA LYS A 140 18.94 -37.03 9.23
C LYS A 140 19.26 -35.58 8.81
N GLU A 141 20.54 -35.33 8.49
CA GLU A 141 21.01 -34.20 7.65
C GLU A 141 20.39 -34.28 6.22
N ASP A 142 20.44 -33.27 5.35
CA ASP A 142 21.46 -32.22 5.18
C ASP A 142 20.90 -30.96 4.47
N ALA A 143 21.74 -29.93 4.29
CA ALA A 143 21.52 -28.90 3.28
C ALA A 143 21.63 -29.50 1.85
N PRO A 144 21.26 -28.74 0.79
CA PRO A 144 22.36 -28.02 0.12
C PRO A 144 21.95 -26.67 -0.49
N ALA A 145 22.97 -25.90 -0.88
CA ALA A 145 22.84 -24.78 -1.80
C ALA A 145 23.57 -25.09 -3.13
N GLY A 146 22.94 -24.75 -4.26
CA GLY A 146 23.65 -24.34 -5.47
C GLY A 146 23.76 -25.31 -6.67
N ALA A 147 23.79 -24.65 -7.85
CA ALA A 147 24.57 -24.97 -9.06
C ALA A 147 24.08 -26.00 -10.11
N THR A 148 23.60 -25.44 -11.25
CA THR A 148 23.96 -25.82 -12.66
C THR A 148 23.41 -27.18 -13.21
N PRO A 149 23.54 -27.53 -14.51
CA PRO A 149 24.21 -26.86 -15.66
C PRO A 149 23.39 -26.80 -16.98
N SER A 150 24.11 -26.63 -18.11
CA SER A 150 23.72 -26.71 -19.55
C SER A 150 23.07 -25.44 -20.16
N GLN A 151 23.52 -24.85 -21.28
CA GLN A 151 24.05 -25.33 -22.58
C GLN A 151 22.96 -25.91 -23.52
N ASP A 152 22.83 -25.56 -24.80
CA ASP A 152 23.55 -24.61 -25.69
C ASP A 152 22.53 -24.06 -26.76
N GLU A 153 22.80 -23.33 -27.86
CA GLU A 153 23.96 -23.16 -28.77
C GLU A 153 23.90 -21.76 -29.48
N ALA A 154 24.76 -21.50 -30.47
CA ALA A 154 25.05 -20.18 -31.04
C ALA A 154 24.05 -19.57 -32.04
N VAL A 155 24.10 -18.22 -32.13
CA VAL A 155 23.74 -17.45 -33.34
C VAL A 155 25.01 -17.02 -34.09
N PRO A 156 25.23 -17.43 -35.35
CA PRO A 156 26.33 -16.92 -36.16
C PRO A 156 25.96 -15.60 -36.85
N ALA A 157 26.67 -14.52 -36.52
CA ALA A 157 26.51 -13.22 -37.16
C ALA A 157 27.26 -13.11 -38.50
N LYS A 158 26.71 -12.32 -39.43
CA LYS A 158 27.34 -11.63 -40.59
C LYS A 158 26.24 -10.88 -41.38
N SER A 159 26.46 -9.75 -42.05
CA SER A 159 27.45 -8.66 -41.95
C SER A 159 27.17 -7.63 -43.07
N ASP A 160 27.62 -6.39 -42.89
CA ASP A 160 28.00 -5.44 -43.96
C ASP A 160 26.93 -4.58 -44.70
N ALA A 161 27.46 -3.62 -45.48
CA ALA A 161 26.82 -2.68 -46.41
C ALA A 161 25.93 -1.54 -45.84
N SER A 162 26.57 -0.39 -45.57
CA SER A 162 26.02 0.93 -45.94
C SER A 162 26.44 1.28 -47.39
N PRO A 163 25.78 2.20 -48.11
CA PRO A 163 26.24 3.60 -48.05
C PRO A 163 25.16 4.70 -48.23
N ALA A 164 25.64 5.94 -48.13
CA ALA A 164 25.01 7.26 -48.24
C ALA A 164 24.00 7.49 -49.40
N THR A 165 23.14 8.54 -49.36
CA THR A 165 23.53 9.94 -49.64
C THR A 165 22.44 10.99 -49.26
N SER A 166 22.86 12.28 -49.25
CA SER A 166 22.12 13.57 -49.35
C SER A 166 20.58 13.56 -49.54
N ASP A 167 19.80 14.54 -49.06
CA ASP A 167 20.04 16.00 -49.27
C ASP A 167 19.37 16.92 -48.21
N THR A 168 19.20 18.21 -48.53
CA THR A 168 19.29 19.34 -47.59
C THR A 168 18.10 20.30 -47.69
N SER A 169 17.55 20.77 -46.56
CA SER A 169 17.05 22.15 -46.28
C SER A 169 15.75 22.22 -45.45
N PRO A 170 15.77 22.91 -44.29
CA PRO A 170 14.63 23.58 -43.67
C PRO A 170 14.69 25.12 -43.91
N PRO A 171 13.77 25.94 -43.36
CA PRO A 171 12.34 25.77 -43.09
C PRO A 171 11.50 26.83 -43.85
N LYS A 172 10.19 26.93 -43.59
CA LYS A 172 9.44 28.18 -43.82
C LYS A 172 8.40 28.43 -42.74
N VAL A 173 8.39 29.65 -42.20
CA VAL A 173 7.53 30.10 -41.09
C VAL A 173 6.30 30.88 -41.56
N THR A 174 5.16 30.58 -40.95
CA THR A 174 4.05 31.49 -40.58
C THR A 174 3.32 30.77 -39.42
N ASP A 175 3.54 31.12 -38.17
CA ASP A 175 3.08 32.35 -37.48
C ASP A 175 1.55 32.40 -37.32
N ALA A 176 1.09 32.20 -36.08
CA ALA A 176 -0.30 32.19 -35.64
C ALA A 176 -0.41 32.22 -34.10
N PHE A 177 0.33 33.11 -33.42
CA PHE A 177 0.11 33.38 -32.00
C PHE A 177 -1.14 34.26 -31.80
N GLU A 178 -2.12 33.80 -31.01
CA GLU A 178 -2.65 34.52 -29.84
C GLU A 178 -3.90 33.87 -29.19
N LYS A 179 -4.12 34.23 -27.91
CA LYS A 179 -5.39 34.12 -27.14
C LYS A 179 -5.90 32.71 -26.80
N LYS A 180 -5.49 32.19 -25.63
CA LYS A 180 -6.45 31.75 -24.59
C LYS A 180 -5.88 31.61 -23.16
N ASP A 181 -5.27 32.67 -22.65
CA ASP A 181 -4.85 32.77 -21.24
C ASP A 181 -5.86 33.61 -20.44
N ASP A 182 -6.70 32.93 -19.64
CA ASP A 182 -7.63 33.58 -18.69
C ASP A 182 -8.12 32.56 -17.63
N ALA A 183 -8.51 31.35 -18.07
CA ALA A 183 -9.07 30.31 -17.21
C ALA A 183 -8.08 29.76 -16.16
N THR A 184 -6.77 29.82 -16.42
CA THR A 184 -5.71 29.24 -15.57
C THR A 184 -5.41 30.05 -14.30
N VAL A 185 -5.84 31.31 -14.23
CA VAL A 185 -5.53 32.20 -13.10
C VAL A 185 -6.43 31.92 -11.89
N LEU A 186 -7.69 31.55 -12.12
CA LEU A 186 -8.66 31.33 -11.05
C LEU A 186 -8.29 30.13 -10.16
N ASP A 187 -7.97 28.98 -10.76
CA ASP A 187 -7.55 27.77 -10.02
C ASP A 187 -6.32 28.04 -9.13
N ALA A 188 -5.36 28.83 -9.62
CA ALA A 188 -4.18 29.21 -8.84
C ALA A 188 -4.56 29.99 -7.57
N THR A 189 -5.53 30.91 -7.64
CA THR A 189 -6.01 31.62 -6.44
C THR A 189 -6.69 30.69 -5.45
N GLU A 190 -7.51 29.73 -5.90
CA GLU A 190 -8.11 28.73 -5.01
C GLU A 190 -7.06 27.82 -4.34
N ILE A 191 -6.04 27.39 -5.09
CA ILE A 191 -4.94 26.56 -4.57
C ILE A 191 -4.17 27.32 -3.48
N THR A 192 -3.89 28.61 -3.66
CA THR A 192 -3.24 29.41 -2.59
C THR A 192 -4.10 29.55 -1.34
N LYS A 193 -5.43 29.71 -1.49
CA LYS A 193 -6.37 29.76 -0.36
C LYS A 193 -6.44 28.41 0.38
N LYS A 194 -6.55 27.30 -0.35
CA LYS A 194 -6.55 25.94 0.22
C LYS A 194 -5.23 25.65 0.96
N LYS A 195 -4.09 26.09 0.42
CA LYS A 195 -2.78 25.99 1.08
C LYS A 195 -2.71 26.78 2.40
N ALA A 196 -3.30 27.98 2.46
CA ALA A 196 -3.35 28.77 3.70
C ALA A 196 -4.20 28.10 4.80
N GLU A 197 -5.35 27.51 4.44
CA GLU A 197 -6.18 26.76 5.40
C GLU A 197 -5.46 25.52 5.94
N ILE A 198 -4.70 24.80 5.10
CA ILE A 198 -3.88 23.64 5.51
C ILE A 198 -2.79 24.04 6.51
N ILE A 199 -2.11 25.18 6.31
CA ILE A 199 -1.08 25.68 7.25
C ILE A 199 -1.70 25.93 8.64
N LYS A 200 -2.86 26.61 8.68
CA LYS A 200 -3.60 26.84 9.93
C LYS A 200 -4.03 25.53 10.61
N GLN A 201 -4.43 24.51 9.85
CA GLN A 201 -4.72 23.18 10.41
C GLN A 201 -3.46 22.49 10.98
N MET A 202 -2.30 22.65 10.35
CA MET A 202 -1.02 22.15 10.89
C MET A 202 -0.65 22.81 12.22
N ASP A 203 -0.87 24.13 12.37
CA ASP A 203 -0.64 24.84 13.63
C ASP A 203 -1.58 24.34 14.75
N GLU A 204 -2.86 24.13 14.44
CA GLU A 204 -3.82 23.54 15.38
C GLU A 204 -3.47 22.11 15.79
N ILE A 205 -3.01 21.27 14.86
CA ILE A 205 -2.56 19.91 15.13
C ILE A 205 -1.31 19.93 16.03
N THR A 206 -0.37 20.84 15.77
CA THR A 206 0.84 21.01 16.57
C THR A 206 0.49 21.40 18.01
N LYS A 207 -0.40 22.39 18.20
CA LYS A 207 -0.89 22.76 19.53
C LYS A 207 -1.58 21.60 20.26
N LYS A 208 -2.44 20.85 19.56
CA LYS A 208 -3.13 19.67 20.13
C LYS A 208 -2.14 18.57 20.55
N LYS A 209 -1.04 18.38 19.82
CA LYS A 209 0.05 17.46 20.16
C LYS A 209 0.73 17.85 21.48
N ASP A 210 1.03 19.14 21.70
CA ASP A 210 1.63 19.63 22.95
C ASP A 210 0.68 19.50 24.15
N GLU A 211 -0.63 19.68 23.94
CA GLU A 211 -1.64 19.44 24.97
C GLU A 211 -1.79 17.94 25.31
N ILE A 212 -1.61 17.04 24.34
CA ILE A 212 -1.58 15.59 24.57
C ILE A 212 -0.33 15.20 25.36
N ALA A 213 0.84 15.74 25.03
CA ALA A 213 2.09 15.48 25.76
C ALA A 213 1.97 15.85 27.25
N LYS A 214 1.45 17.04 27.57
CA LYS A 214 1.21 17.48 28.96
C LYS A 214 0.25 16.55 29.72
N LYS A 215 -0.81 16.07 29.05
CA LYS A 215 -1.74 15.09 29.64
C LYS A 215 -1.10 13.72 29.85
N MET A 216 -0.16 13.31 28.99
CA MET A 216 0.61 12.07 29.16
C MET A 216 1.52 12.14 30.40
N ASP A 217 2.20 13.28 30.63
CA ASP A 217 3.01 13.52 31.84
C ASP A 217 2.16 13.50 33.13
N GLU A 218 0.94 14.04 33.10
CA GLU A 218 0.00 13.94 34.22
C GLU A 218 -0.46 12.50 34.48
N VAL A 219 -0.74 11.73 33.44
CA VAL A 219 -1.16 10.32 33.56
C VAL A 219 -0.03 9.46 34.10
N ALA A 220 1.23 9.72 33.71
CA ALA A 220 2.40 9.08 34.29
C ALA A 220 2.49 9.32 35.80
N LYS A 221 2.47 10.59 36.24
CA LYS A 221 2.50 10.95 37.67
C LYS A 221 1.38 10.31 38.48
N LYS A 222 0.16 10.29 37.94
CA LYS A 222 -1.01 9.64 38.58
C LYS A 222 -0.85 8.12 38.67
N LYS A 223 -0.22 7.48 37.67
CA LYS A 223 0.08 6.04 37.69
C LYS A 223 1.09 5.70 38.79
N ASP A 224 2.15 6.49 38.93
CA ASP A 224 3.18 6.28 39.95
C ASP A 224 2.61 6.50 41.37
N GLU A 225 1.73 7.50 41.55
CA GLU A 225 1.02 7.74 42.81
C GLU A 225 0.05 6.61 43.19
N ILE A 226 -0.57 5.95 42.19
CA ILE A 226 -1.41 4.75 42.39
C ILE A 226 -0.56 3.52 42.74
N ALA A 227 0.63 3.37 42.15
CA ALA A 227 1.55 2.27 42.45
C ALA A 227 1.98 2.32 43.93
N ASN A 228 2.49 3.47 44.39
CA ASN A 228 2.94 3.64 45.78
C ASN A 228 1.82 3.35 46.80
N LYS A 229 0.58 3.75 46.51
CA LYS A 229 -0.59 3.49 47.39
C LYS A 229 -1.09 2.04 47.35
N LYS A 230 -0.67 1.23 46.37
CA LYS A 230 -0.96 -0.20 46.33
C LYS A 230 -0.04 -0.98 47.27
N ASP A 231 1.21 -0.57 47.38
CA ASP A 231 2.22 -1.21 48.24
C ASP A 231 2.06 -0.84 49.74
N GLU A 232 1.25 0.19 50.05
CA GLU A 232 0.83 0.55 51.42
C GLU A 232 -0.37 -0.27 51.94
N ILE A 233 -0.94 -1.21 51.17
CA ILE A 233 -2.02 -2.10 51.66
C ILE A 233 -1.38 -3.20 52.53
N PRO A 234 -1.61 -3.24 53.85
CA PRO A 234 -1.01 -4.26 54.70
C PRO A 234 -1.64 -5.63 54.42
N ASP A 235 -0.78 -6.61 54.14
CA ASP A 235 -1.18 -8.01 54.00
C ASP A 235 -1.85 -8.48 55.30
N SER A 236 -3.16 -8.64 55.26
CA SER A 236 -4.02 -8.79 56.43
C SER A 236 -4.10 -10.25 56.85
N GLN A 237 -2.95 -10.72 57.34
CA GLN A 237 -2.64 -12.06 57.84
C GLN A 237 -3.84 -12.80 58.45
N GLU A 238 -4.34 -13.82 57.75
CA GLU A 238 -5.47 -14.65 58.18
C GLU A 238 -5.10 -15.52 59.40
N PRO A 239 -5.74 -15.35 60.57
CA PRO A 239 -5.28 -15.97 61.80
C PRO A 239 -5.90 -17.35 62.05
N GLY A 240 -5.25 -18.39 61.52
CA GLY A 240 -5.20 -19.72 62.14
C GLY A 240 -6.49 -20.55 62.16
N SER A 241 -6.45 -21.71 61.51
CA SER A 241 -7.35 -22.84 61.80
C SER A 241 -6.55 -24.12 62.00
N GLN A 242 -5.85 -24.18 63.14
CA GLN A 242 -5.50 -25.46 63.75
C GLN A 242 -6.70 -25.92 64.58
N ASP A 243 -7.56 -26.76 64.01
CA ASP A 243 -8.57 -27.48 64.79
C ASP A 243 -8.36 -28.99 64.60
N SER A 244 -7.87 -29.63 65.67
CA SER A 244 -7.49 -31.04 65.69
C SER A 244 -8.53 -31.83 66.46
N HIS A 245 -9.20 -32.76 65.79
CA HIS A 245 -10.21 -33.64 66.40
C HIS A 245 -9.90 -35.13 66.15
N PRO A 246 -10.44 -36.01 67.03
CA PRO A 246 -9.72 -37.22 67.49
C PRO A 246 -9.99 -38.50 66.71
#